data_AF-A0A221STA3-F1
#
_entry.id   AF-A0A221STA3-F1
#
_cell.length_a   1.000
_cell.length_b   1.000
_cell.length_c   1.000
_cell.angle_alpha   90.00
_cell.angle_beta   90.00
_cell.angle_gamma   90.00
#
_symmetry.space_group_name_H-M   'P 1'
#
loop_
_entity.id
_entity.type
_entity.pdbx_description
1 polymer ?
#
loop_
_entity_poly.entity_id
_entity_poly.type
_entity_poly.pdbx_seq_one_letter_code
_entity_poly.pdbx_strand_id
1 'polypeptide(L)'
;MQTVQEAMRAHRSIRTFTPEPVPDAVVREVLEEAIAGGSSSGNLNSYSVILTRDAARKEALYRLHAEQEMVREAPVVLTFCADWFRTREWLRLRGARDNFNNLLGYHVAAFDAMIVAQNVALAFEARGYGLCYLGTTLNSMRGIAELLELPETCVPVTTLVVGVPAENPAKRDRLPLAAFLHEETYRRPDTAELEALYREREVKGWARYMAHPELRARIEEGGITSLAEFYTSRFKYDPDVHVPQSAELQAFLAEKGFLPRG
;
A
#
# COMPACT_ATOMS: atom_id res chain seq x y z
N MET A 1 -5.20 -18.47 -17.00
CA MET A 1 -4.30 -17.46 -16.43
C MET A 1 -4.21 -16.32 -17.43
N GLN A 2 -4.41 -15.08 -16.99
CA GLN A 2 -4.24 -13.90 -17.85
C GLN A 2 -2.74 -13.67 -18.11
N THR A 3 -2.43 -13.00 -19.21
CA THR A 3 -1.10 -12.42 -19.44
C THR A 3 -0.86 -11.26 -18.47
N VAL A 4 0.40 -10.90 -18.25
CA VAL A 4 0.77 -9.74 -17.41
C VAL A 4 0.13 -8.45 -17.93
N GLN A 5 0.09 -8.26 -19.26
CA GLN A 5 -0.51 -7.09 -19.89
C GLN A 5 -2.02 -7.01 -19.65
N GLU A 6 -2.71 -8.16 -19.68
CA GLU A 6 -4.14 -8.23 -19.37
C GLU A 6 -4.40 -7.90 -17.90
N ALA A 7 -3.64 -8.48 -16.96
CA ALA A 7 -3.75 -8.19 -15.53
C ALA A 7 -3.56 -6.69 -15.25
N MET A 8 -2.47 -6.09 -15.76
CA MET A 8 -2.20 -4.65 -15.60
C MET A 8 -3.33 -3.76 -16.14
N ARG A 9 -3.90 -4.10 -17.30
CA ARG A 9 -4.99 -3.33 -17.91
C ARG A 9 -6.32 -3.54 -17.18
N ALA A 10 -6.53 -4.73 -16.63
CA ALA A 10 -7.74 -5.12 -15.94
C ALA A 10 -7.73 -4.77 -14.44
N HIS A 11 -6.63 -4.26 -13.88
CA HIS A 11 -6.56 -3.96 -12.45
C HIS A 11 -7.73 -3.11 -11.94
N ARG A 12 -8.30 -3.56 -10.82
CA ARG A 12 -9.24 -2.83 -9.96
C ARG A 12 -9.13 -3.37 -8.54
N SER A 13 -9.15 -2.50 -7.54
CA SER A 13 -9.12 -2.96 -6.16
C SER A 13 -10.45 -3.63 -5.80
N ILE A 14 -10.36 -4.87 -5.32
CA ILE A 14 -11.48 -5.66 -4.81
C ILE A 14 -11.47 -5.57 -3.29
N ARG A 15 -12.62 -5.23 -2.70
CA ARG A 15 -12.85 -5.00 -1.27
C ARG A 15 -13.97 -5.87 -0.70
N THR A 16 -14.60 -6.70 -1.54
CA THR A 16 -15.56 -7.70 -1.08
C THR A 16 -15.16 -9.06 -1.65
N PHE A 17 -15.08 -10.06 -0.78
CA PHE A 17 -14.55 -11.39 -1.13
C PHE A 17 -15.57 -12.49 -0.81
N THR A 18 -15.55 -13.57 -1.58
CA THR A 18 -16.30 -14.78 -1.22
C THR A 18 -15.59 -15.49 -0.05
N PRO A 19 -16.26 -16.39 0.69
CA PRO A 19 -15.61 -17.16 1.76
C PRO A 19 -14.66 -18.25 1.25
N GLU A 20 -14.48 -18.39 -0.07
CA GLU A 20 -13.61 -19.40 -0.64
C GLU A 20 -12.14 -19.15 -0.24
N PRO A 21 -11.43 -20.17 0.26
CA PRO A 21 -10.04 -20.00 0.65
C PRO A 21 -9.14 -19.83 -0.58
N VAL A 22 -8.10 -19.02 -0.44
CA VAL A 22 -6.94 -19.07 -1.36
C VAL A 22 -6.07 -20.25 -0.91
N PRO A 23 -5.80 -21.27 -1.74
CA PRO A 23 -4.97 -22.41 -1.35
C PRO A 23 -3.54 -21.99 -0.98
N ASP A 24 -2.92 -22.68 -0.01
CA ASP A 24 -1.54 -22.38 0.41
C ASP A 24 -0.51 -22.56 -0.70
N ALA A 25 -0.70 -23.56 -1.57
CA ALA A 25 0.14 -23.76 -2.73
C ALA A 25 0.15 -22.52 -3.64
N VAL A 26 -1.03 -21.94 -3.91
CA VAL A 26 -1.16 -20.73 -4.73
C VAL A 26 -0.43 -19.55 -4.09
N VAL A 27 -0.58 -19.34 -2.78
CA VAL A 27 0.12 -18.23 -2.08
C VAL A 27 1.63 -18.40 -2.18
N ARG A 28 2.14 -19.63 -1.98
CA ARG A 28 3.58 -19.90 -2.06
C ARG A 28 4.12 -19.74 -3.48
N GLU A 29 3.47 -20.32 -4.48
CA GLU A 29 3.85 -20.18 -5.89
C GLU A 29 3.89 -18.72 -6.31
N VAL A 30 2.86 -17.93 -5.95
CA VAL A 30 2.83 -16.49 -6.25
C VAL A 30 3.99 -15.76 -5.60
N LEU A 31 4.28 -16.02 -4.32
CA LEU A 31 5.38 -15.36 -3.62
C LEU A 31 6.73 -15.76 -4.22
N GLU A 32 6.96 -17.04 -4.51
CA GLU A 32 8.19 -17.55 -5.12
C GLU A 32 8.45 -16.91 -6.49
N GLU A 33 7.44 -16.88 -7.37
CA GLU A 33 7.53 -16.25 -8.69
C GLU A 33 7.77 -14.73 -8.59
N ALA A 34 7.01 -14.05 -7.72
CA ALA A 34 7.08 -12.60 -7.58
C ALA A 34 8.43 -12.14 -7.00
N ILE A 35 8.98 -12.91 -6.07
CA ILE A 35 10.30 -12.69 -5.48
C ILE A 35 11.39 -12.97 -6.51
N ALA A 36 11.33 -14.11 -7.22
CA ALA A 36 12.31 -14.47 -8.23
C ALA A 36 12.38 -13.47 -9.40
N GLY A 37 11.25 -12.88 -9.78
CA GLY A 37 11.16 -11.84 -10.81
C GLY A 37 11.32 -10.40 -10.28
N GLY A 38 11.50 -10.22 -8.97
CA GLY A 38 11.61 -8.90 -8.33
C GLY A 38 13.01 -8.30 -8.48
N SER A 39 13.08 -7.01 -8.82
CA SER A 39 14.33 -6.27 -8.67
C SER A 39 14.61 -6.00 -7.18
N SER A 40 15.88 -6.05 -6.79
CA SER A 40 16.33 -5.73 -5.42
C SER A 40 17.65 -4.98 -5.45
N SER A 41 17.75 -3.92 -4.65
CA SER A 41 18.97 -3.12 -4.54
C SER A 41 20.15 -3.96 -4.05
N GLY A 42 21.20 -4.03 -4.86
CA GLY A 42 22.40 -4.82 -4.56
C GLY A 42 22.15 -6.32 -4.40
N ASN A 43 20.98 -6.82 -4.82
CA ASN A 43 20.50 -8.19 -4.56
C ASN A 43 20.54 -8.57 -3.07
N LEU A 44 20.35 -7.59 -2.18
CA LEU A 44 20.36 -7.81 -0.73
C LEU A 44 19.01 -8.32 -0.21
N ASN A 45 17.95 -8.21 -1.02
CA ASN A 45 16.61 -8.70 -0.72
C ASN A 45 16.11 -8.18 0.63
N SER A 46 16.09 -6.85 0.78
CA SER A 46 15.85 -6.14 2.04
C SER A 46 14.37 -5.98 2.39
N TYR A 47 13.63 -7.09 2.32
CA TYR A 47 12.21 -7.14 2.63
C TYR A 47 11.84 -8.50 3.24
N SER A 48 10.66 -8.51 3.86
CA SER A 48 10.00 -9.73 4.36
C SER A 48 8.50 -9.61 4.13
N VAL A 49 7.82 -10.76 3.98
CA VAL A 49 6.36 -10.82 3.80
C VAL A 49 5.77 -11.68 4.92
N ILE A 50 4.83 -11.12 5.68
CA ILE A 50 4.11 -11.82 6.74
C ILE A 50 2.72 -12.23 6.23
N LEU A 51 2.47 -13.54 6.18
CA LEU A 51 1.17 -14.11 5.85
C LEU A 51 0.33 -14.29 7.12
N THR A 52 -0.82 -13.61 7.16
CA THR A 52 -1.79 -13.73 8.25
C THR A 52 -3.08 -14.36 7.75
N ARG A 53 -3.42 -15.52 8.30
CA ARG A 53 -4.70 -16.22 8.08
C ARG A 53 -5.48 -16.49 9.37
N ASP A 54 -4.78 -16.53 10.50
CA ASP A 54 -5.37 -16.75 11.82
C ASP A 54 -6.46 -15.71 12.10
N ALA A 55 -7.64 -16.17 12.54
CA ALA A 55 -8.81 -15.32 12.69
C ALA A 55 -8.61 -14.25 13.76
N ALA A 56 -7.95 -14.59 14.89
CA ALA A 56 -7.69 -13.64 15.96
C ALA A 56 -6.70 -12.55 15.53
N ARG A 57 -5.60 -12.93 14.84
CA ARG A 57 -4.66 -11.97 14.27
C ARG A 57 -5.27 -11.10 13.17
N LYS A 58 -6.11 -11.66 12.31
CA LYS A 58 -6.86 -10.88 11.30
C LYS A 58 -7.81 -9.86 11.94
N GLU A 59 -8.50 -10.25 13.01
CA GLU A 59 -9.37 -9.35 13.78
C GLU A 59 -8.57 -8.19 14.40
N ALA A 60 -7.36 -8.46 14.92
CA ALA A 60 -6.48 -7.41 15.41
C ALA A 60 -6.00 -6.48 14.27
N LEU A 61 -5.62 -7.04 13.12
CA LEU A 61 -5.26 -6.25 11.93
C LEU A 61 -6.43 -5.43 11.39
N TYR A 62 -7.66 -5.95 11.44
CA TYR A 62 -8.87 -5.24 11.03
C TYR A 62 -9.03 -3.92 11.79
N ARG A 63 -8.85 -3.94 13.12
CA ARG A 63 -8.90 -2.73 13.96
C ARG A 63 -7.78 -1.75 13.60
N LEU A 64 -6.56 -2.25 13.39
CA LEU A 64 -5.41 -1.43 12.98
C LEU A 64 -5.56 -0.84 11.58
N HIS A 65 -6.32 -1.49 10.70
CA HIS A 65 -6.64 -1.00 9.37
C HIS A 65 -7.93 -0.18 9.33
N ALA A 66 -8.27 0.51 10.42
CA ALA A 66 -9.44 1.39 10.52
C ALA A 66 -10.75 0.68 10.18
N GLU A 67 -10.90 -0.57 10.63
CA GLU A 67 -12.14 -1.33 10.55
C GLU A 67 -12.67 -1.51 9.11
N GLN A 68 -11.74 -1.63 8.16
CA GLN A 68 -12.09 -1.95 6.78
C GLN A 68 -12.46 -3.43 6.66
N GLU A 69 -13.75 -3.75 6.50
CA GLU A 69 -14.29 -5.12 6.48
C GLU A 69 -13.54 -6.10 5.56
N MET A 70 -13.01 -5.60 4.44
CA MET A 70 -12.18 -6.38 3.51
C MET A 70 -10.99 -7.11 4.18
N VAL A 71 -10.45 -6.59 5.29
CA VAL A 71 -9.38 -7.24 6.08
C VAL A 71 -9.90 -8.48 6.80
N ARG A 72 -11.12 -8.41 7.32
CA ARG A 72 -11.79 -9.50 8.01
C ARG A 72 -12.29 -10.54 7.03
N GLU A 73 -12.87 -10.13 5.91
CA GLU A 73 -13.41 -11.01 4.86
C GLU A 73 -12.31 -11.78 4.13
N ALA A 74 -11.22 -11.12 3.69
CA ALA A 74 -10.25 -11.73 2.80
C ALA A 74 -9.55 -12.95 3.44
N PRO A 75 -9.51 -14.13 2.80
CA PRO A 75 -8.88 -15.33 3.35
C PRO A 75 -7.35 -15.23 3.54
N VAL A 76 -6.72 -14.20 2.94
CA VAL A 76 -5.28 -13.94 3.01
C VAL A 76 -5.04 -12.45 3.27
N VAL A 77 -4.19 -12.16 4.26
CA VAL A 77 -3.62 -10.84 4.51
C VAL A 77 -2.10 -10.95 4.44
N LEU A 78 -1.45 -10.19 3.55
CA LEU A 78 0.00 -10.17 3.36
C LEU A 78 0.55 -8.81 3.76
N THR A 79 1.37 -8.74 4.81
CA THR A 79 2.06 -7.51 5.21
C THR A 79 3.49 -7.52 4.68
N PHE A 80 3.84 -6.54 3.85
CA PHE A 80 5.17 -6.39 3.27
C PHE A 80 5.98 -5.42 4.12
N CYS A 81 7.16 -5.84 4.54
CA CYS A 81 8.01 -5.11 5.46
C CYS A 81 9.32 -4.69 4.78
N ALA A 82 9.77 -3.47 5.08
CA ALA A 82 11.15 -3.06 4.89
C ALA A 82 11.99 -3.79 5.96
N ASP A 83 12.95 -4.63 5.57
CA ASP A 83 13.65 -5.52 6.49
C ASP A 83 15.16 -5.55 6.23
N TRP A 84 15.91 -4.99 7.18
CA TRP A 84 17.36 -5.12 7.25
C TRP A 84 17.84 -6.00 8.40
N PHE A 85 16.94 -6.50 9.25
CA PHE A 85 17.29 -7.30 10.42
C PHE A 85 18.10 -8.54 10.01
N ARG A 86 17.59 -9.30 9.03
CA ARG A 86 18.26 -10.51 8.50
C ARG A 86 19.67 -10.21 7.98
N THR A 87 19.81 -9.14 7.19
CA THR A 87 21.11 -8.78 6.59
C THR A 87 22.09 -8.26 7.64
N ARG A 88 21.62 -7.47 8.60
CA ARG A 88 22.46 -6.94 9.70
C ARG A 88 22.96 -8.05 10.62
N GLU A 89 22.10 -9.03 10.93
CA GLU A 89 22.54 -10.22 11.67
C GLU A 89 23.60 -11.02 10.90
N TRP A 90 23.44 -11.15 9.58
CA TRP A 90 24.45 -11.77 8.74
C TRP A 90 25.79 -11.01 8.75
N LEU A 91 25.77 -9.66 8.69
CA LEU A 91 26.97 -8.84 8.83
C LEU A 91 27.65 -9.07 10.19
N ARG A 92 26.87 -9.07 11.28
CA ARG A 92 27.35 -9.29 12.65
C ARG A 92 28.02 -10.66 12.79
N LEU A 93 27.42 -11.72 12.24
CA LEU A 93 27.98 -13.08 12.24
C LEU A 93 29.28 -13.22 11.45
N ARG A 94 29.65 -12.22 10.65
CA ARG A 94 30.89 -12.18 9.87
C ARG A 94 31.89 -11.15 10.38
N GLY A 95 31.60 -10.47 11.48
CA GLY A 95 32.42 -9.37 11.99
C GLY A 95 32.54 -8.21 11.00
N ALA A 96 31.57 -8.07 10.09
CA ALA A 96 31.55 -6.97 9.14
C ALA A 96 31.08 -5.67 9.83
N ARG A 97 31.36 -4.53 9.19
CA ARG A 97 30.87 -3.22 9.67
C ARG A 97 29.36 -3.18 9.58
N ASP A 98 28.73 -2.62 10.62
CA ASP A 98 27.28 -2.41 10.64
C ASP A 98 26.83 -1.31 9.67
N ASN A 99 25.64 -1.47 9.08
CA ASN A 99 25.01 -0.49 8.19
C ASN A 99 23.49 -0.76 8.03
N PHE A 100 22.81 0.05 7.23
CA PHE A 100 21.40 -0.04 6.81
C PHE A 100 20.35 0.37 7.85
N ASN A 101 20.76 0.61 9.09
CA ASN A 101 20.01 1.31 10.14
C ASN A 101 20.07 2.84 9.94
N ASN A 102 19.58 3.32 8.81
CA ASN A 102 19.51 4.75 8.50
C ASN A 102 18.41 5.02 7.46
N LEU A 103 18.15 6.30 7.20
CA LEU A 103 17.02 6.71 6.34
C LEU A 103 17.16 6.22 4.91
N LEU A 104 18.39 6.15 4.40
CA LEU A 104 18.66 5.59 3.08
C LEU A 104 18.34 4.09 3.08
N GLY A 105 18.76 3.36 4.12
CA GLY A 105 18.41 1.96 4.34
C GLY A 105 16.89 1.74 4.34
N TYR A 106 16.13 2.55 5.09
CA TYR A 106 14.67 2.47 5.09
C TYR A 106 14.07 2.61 3.68
N HIS A 107 14.47 3.65 2.93
CA HIS A 107 13.95 3.85 1.57
C HIS A 107 14.29 2.69 0.64
N VAL A 108 15.53 2.20 0.66
CA VAL A 108 15.93 1.05 -0.15
C VAL A 108 15.05 -0.17 0.16
N ALA A 109 14.88 -0.50 1.43
CA ALA A 109 14.06 -1.64 1.85
C ALA A 109 12.57 -1.45 1.55
N ALA A 110 12.04 -0.25 1.73
CA ALA A 110 10.64 0.06 1.43
C ALA A 110 10.34 -0.04 -0.07
N PHE A 111 11.28 0.41 -0.93
CA PHE A 111 11.12 0.31 -2.38
C PHE A 111 11.22 -1.14 -2.86
N ASP A 112 12.18 -1.92 -2.37
CA ASP A 112 12.26 -3.35 -2.65
C ASP A 112 10.95 -4.07 -2.25
N ALA A 113 10.41 -3.77 -1.07
CA ALA A 113 9.13 -4.32 -0.61
C ALA A 113 7.96 -3.96 -1.54
N MET A 114 7.92 -2.73 -2.09
CA MET A 114 6.84 -2.30 -3.00
C MET A 114 6.95 -2.90 -4.40
N ILE A 115 8.17 -3.10 -4.90
CA ILE A 115 8.39 -3.82 -6.16
C ILE A 115 7.82 -5.24 -6.04
N VAL A 116 8.17 -5.95 -4.96
CA VAL A 116 7.69 -7.32 -4.74
C VAL A 116 6.19 -7.36 -4.48
N ALA A 117 5.64 -6.43 -3.69
CA ALA A 117 4.19 -6.34 -3.48
C ALA A 117 3.43 -6.18 -4.80
N GLN A 118 3.96 -5.37 -5.73
CA GLN A 118 3.33 -5.18 -7.04
C GLN A 118 3.43 -6.42 -7.94
N ASN A 119 4.56 -7.14 -7.90
CA ASN A 119 4.67 -8.42 -8.59
C ASN A 119 3.67 -9.45 -8.04
N VAL A 120 3.55 -9.54 -6.71
CA VAL A 120 2.57 -10.41 -6.03
C VAL A 120 1.15 -10.03 -6.47
N ALA A 121 0.85 -8.73 -6.54
CA ALA A 121 -0.46 -8.27 -6.96
C ALA A 121 -0.81 -8.74 -8.39
N LEU A 122 0.09 -8.52 -9.34
CA LEU A 122 -0.09 -8.95 -10.73
C LEU A 122 -0.22 -10.48 -10.86
N ALA A 123 0.57 -11.23 -10.09
CA ALA A 123 0.54 -12.69 -10.10
C ALA A 123 -0.78 -13.26 -9.55
N PHE A 124 -1.36 -12.64 -8.53
CA PHE A 124 -2.70 -13.00 -8.03
C PHE A 124 -3.80 -12.63 -9.03
N GLU A 125 -3.79 -11.41 -9.58
CA GLU A 125 -4.78 -10.97 -10.56
C GLU A 125 -4.74 -11.83 -11.83
N ALA A 126 -3.55 -12.21 -12.29
CA ALA A 126 -3.38 -13.10 -13.44
C ALA A 126 -4.00 -14.49 -13.21
N ARG A 127 -4.06 -14.94 -11.96
CA ARG A 127 -4.69 -16.19 -11.52
C ARG A 127 -6.18 -16.03 -11.20
N GLY A 128 -6.75 -14.84 -11.37
CA GLY A 128 -8.18 -14.57 -11.17
C GLY A 128 -8.57 -14.15 -9.75
N TYR A 129 -7.61 -13.92 -8.85
CA TYR A 129 -7.88 -13.40 -7.52
C TYR A 129 -8.06 -11.89 -7.52
N GLY A 130 -8.83 -11.40 -6.56
CA GLY A 130 -8.98 -9.99 -6.27
C GLY A 130 -8.06 -9.57 -5.14
N LEU A 131 -7.71 -8.28 -5.11
CA LEU A 131 -6.91 -7.72 -4.02
C LEU A 131 -7.15 -6.22 -3.81
N CYS A 132 -6.74 -5.74 -2.64
CA CYS A 132 -6.65 -4.31 -2.35
C CYS A 132 -5.41 -4.03 -1.50
N TYR A 133 -4.69 -2.96 -1.85
CA TYR A 133 -3.66 -2.37 -0.98
C TYR A 133 -4.31 -1.60 0.17
N LEU A 134 -3.70 -1.69 1.35
CA LEU A 134 -4.09 -0.96 2.54
C LEU A 134 -3.03 0.10 2.87
N GLY A 135 -3.30 1.34 2.46
CA GLY A 135 -2.46 2.49 2.83
C GLY A 135 -2.47 2.77 4.34
N THR A 136 -3.52 2.33 5.06
CA THR A 136 -3.64 2.43 6.52
C THR A 136 -2.50 1.73 7.27
N THR A 137 -1.71 0.89 6.59
CA THR A 137 -0.45 0.35 7.12
C THR A 137 0.47 1.44 7.67
N LEU A 138 0.55 2.59 6.99
CA LEU A 138 1.40 3.70 7.44
C LEU A 138 0.80 4.41 8.66
N ASN A 139 -0.53 4.61 8.67
CA ASN A 139 -1.23 5.24 9.81
C ASN A 139 -1.08 4.43 11.10
N SER A 140 -1.01 3.10 10.99
CA SER A 140 -0.93 2.18 12.12
C SER A 140 0.39 1.39 12.15
N MET A 141 1.46 1.95 11.56
CA MET A 141 2.73 1.24 11.35
C MET A 141 3.28 0.64 12.64
N ARG A 142 3.25 1.42 13.74
CA ARG A 142 3.67 0.98 15.07
C ARG A 142 2.85 -0.23 15.55
N GLY A 143 1.53 -0.07 15.62
CA GLY A 143 0.65 -1.13 16.14
C GLY A 143 0.72 -2.41 15.31
N ILE A 144 0.88 -2.30 13.98
CA ILE A 144 1.08 -3.46 13.11
C ILE A 144 2.44 -4.12 13.37
N ALA A 145 3.51 -3.33 13.51
CA ALA A 145 4.83 -3.87 13.82
C ALA A 145 4.87 -4.61 15.16
N GLU A 146 4.19 -4.07 16.18
CA GLU A 146 4.05 -4.70 17.50
C GLU A 146 3.23 -5.99 17.41
N LEU A 147 2.07 -5.96 16.75
CA LEU A 147 1.21 -7.14 16.56
C LEU A 147 1.92 -8.28 15.80
N LEU A 148 2.74 -7.92 14.80
CA LEU A 148 3.50 -8.87 13.99
C LEU A 148 4.88 -9.18 14.57
N GLU A 149 5.19 -8.69 15.77
CA GLU A 149 6.44 -8.96 16.50
C GLU A 149 7.70 -8.64 15.69
N LEU A 150 7.65 -7.56 14.88
CA LEU A 150 8.74 -7.21 13.99
C LEU A 150 9.96 -6.74 14.79
N PRO A 151 11.17 -7.23 14.50
CA PRO A 151 12.38 -6.84 15.23
C PRO A 151 12.86 -5.42 14.85
N GLU A 152 13.93 -4.94 15.48
CA GLU A 152 14.61 -3.71 15.06
C GLU A 152 14.97 -3.76 13.58
N THR A 153 14.99 -2.60 12.91
CA THR A 153 15.26 -2.49 11.46
C THR A 153 14.33 -3.32 10.56
N CYS A 154 13.14 -3.68 11.07
CA CYS A 154 12.05 -4.27 10.30
C CYS A 154 10.74 -3.54 10.60
N VAL A 155 10.11 -2.95 9.58
CA VAL A 155 8.86 -2.15 9.72
C VAL A 155 7.90 -2.43 8.55
N PRO A 156 6.57 -2.40 8.77
CA PRO A 156 5.61 -2.67 7.71
C PRO A 156 5.51 -1.46 6.77
N VAL A 157 5.42 -1.71 5.47
CA VAL A 157 5.37 -0.69 4.41
C VAL A 157 3.99 -0.65 3.76
N THR A 158 3.43 -1.82 3.47
CA THR A 158 2.05 -1.95 2.98
C THR A 158 1.46 -3.30 3.34
N THR A 159 0.15 -3.41 3.23
CA THR A 159 -0.59 -4.66 3.40
C THR A 159 -1.48 -4.91 2.18
N LEU A 160 -1.54 -6.15 1.72
CA LEU A 160 -2.49 -6.63 0.73
C LEU A 160 -3.52 -7.55 1.38
N VAL A 161 -4.79 -7.33 1.05
CA VAL A 161 -5.84 -8.34 1.24
C VAL A 161 -6.06 -9.07 -0.08
N VAL A 162 -6.21 -10.39 -0.05
CA VAL A 162 -6.36 -11.23 -1.24
C VAL A 162 -7.45 -12.26 -1.03
N GLY A 163 -8.28 -12.48 -2.05
CA GLY A 163 -9.36 -13.46 -2.02
C GLY A 163 -10.02 -13.66 -3.37
N VAL A 164 -11.03 -14.54 -3.43
CA VAL A 164 -11.88 -14.68 -4.62
C VAL A 164 -12.84 -13.48 -4.65
N PRO A 165 -12.91 -12.70 -5.74
CA PRO A 165 -13.77 -11.52 -5.81
C PRO A 165 -15.26 -11.87 -5.67
N ALA A 166 -15.98 -11.15 -4.80
CA ALA A 166 -17.45 -11.17 -4.73
C ALA A 166 -18.08 -9.92 -5.39
N GLU A 167 -17.26 -9.08 -6.01
CA GLU A 167 -17.69 -7.88 -6.71
C GLU A 167 -16.86 -7.68 -8.00
N ASN A 168 -17.37 -6.82 -8.88
CA ASN A 168 -16.65 -6.39 -10.08
C ASN A 168 -16.83 -4.87 -10.28
N PRO A 169 -16.16 -4.05 -9.45
CA PRO A 169 -16.33 -2.60 -9.50
C PRO A 169 -15.80 -2.03 -10.82
N ALA A 170 -16.36 -0.88 -11.22
CA ALA A 170 -15.84 -0.15 -12.36
C ALA A 170 -14.38 0.27 -12.13
N LYS A 171 -13.57 0.22 -13.21
CA LYS A 171 -12.19 0.65 -13.18
C LYS A 171 -12.10 2.13 -12.79
N ARG A 172 -11.14 2.47 -11.93
CA ARG A 172 -10.86 3.86 -11.55
C ARG A 172 -10.09 4.57 -12.67
N ASP A 173 -10.48 5.81 -12.92
CA ASP A 173 -9.81 6.70 -13.85
C ASP A 173 -8.34 6.95 -13.45
N ARG A 174 -7.52 7.33 -14.43
CA ARG A 174 -6.15 7.80 -14.26
C ARG A 174 -6.03 9.12 -14.99
N LEU A 175 -5.12 9.98 -14.55
CA LEU A 175 -4.75 11.16 -15.35
C LEU A 175 -4.19 10.69 -16.70
N PRO A 176 -4.26 11.50 -17.76
CA PRO A 176 -3.64 11.18 -19.03
C PRO A 176 -2.12 11.01 -18.89
N LEU A 177 -1.48 10.30 -19.81
CA LEU A 177 -0.03 10.01 -19.77
C LEU A 177 0.83 11.29 -19.64
N ALA A 178 0.39 12.39 -20.26
CA ALA A 178 1.07 13.69 -20.19
C ALA A 178 1.15 14.30 -18.77
N ALA A 179 0.38 13.79 -17.80
CA ALA A 179 0.51 14.17 -16.39
C ALA A 179 1.70 13.50 -15.69
N PHE A 180 2.27 12.44 -16.28
CA PHE A 180 3.29 11.59 -15.64
C PHE A 180 4.60 11.56 -16.43
N LEU A 181 4.52 11.56 -17.77
CA LEU A 181 5.68 11.47 -18.64
C LEU A 181 6.23 12.88 -18.90
N HIS A 182 7.49 13.09 -18.56
CA HIS A 182 8.26 14.28 -18.89
C HIS A 182 9.53 13.84 -19.63
N GLU A 183 9.86 14.53 -20.71
CA GLU A 183 11.08 14.27 -21.47
C GLU A 183 12.22 15.16 -20.95
N GLU A 184 13.36 14.53 -20.62
CA GLU A 184 14.59 15.14 -20.08
C GLU A 184 14.46 15.86 -18.72
N THR A 185 13.52 16.78 -18.57
CA THR A 185 13.34 17.61 -17.38
C THR A 185 11.87 17.74 -17.01
N TYR A 186 11.60 18.03 -15.73
CA TYR A 186 10.24 18.25 -15.26
C TYR A 186 9.62 19.49 -15.93
N ARG A 187 8.62 19.27 -16.77
CA ARG A 187 7.83 20.34 -17.39
C ARG A 187 6.76 20.83 -16.43
N ARG A 188 6.87 22.09 -16.00
CA ARG A 188 5.86 22.74 -15.16
C ARG A 188 4.66 23.12 -16.04
N PRO A 189 3.47 22.54 -15.81
CA PRO A 189 2.28 22.93 -16.56
C PRO A 189 1.82 24.33 -16.15
N ASP A 190 1.26 25.08 -17.10
CA ASP A 190 0.53 26.30 -16.77
C ASP A 190 -0.89 25.98 -16.23
N THR A 191 -1.63 27.01 -15.85
CA THR A 191 -2.99 26.86 -15.31
C THR A 191 -3.94 26.15 -16.28
N ALA A 192 -3.91 26.49 -17.57
CA ALA A 192 -4.83 25.91 -18.55
C ALA A 192 -4.53 24.42 -18.77
N GLU A 193 -3.25 24.06 -18.77
CA GLU A 193 -2.81 22.66 -18.83
C GLU A 193 -3.22 21.88 -17.59
N LEU A 194 -3.04 22.43 -16.39
CA LEU A 194 -3.48 21.80 -15.14
C LEU A 194 -4.99 21.53 -15.14
N GLU A 195 -5.79 22.53 -15.50
CA GLU A 195 -7.24 22.39 -15.64
C GLU A 195 -7.61 21.28 -16.63
N ALA A 196 -6.92 21.21 -17.78
CA ALA A 196 -7.15 20.15 -18.77
C ALA A 196 -6.79 18.76 -18.24
N LEU A 197 -5.67 18.61 -17.53
CA LEU A 197 -5.22 17.34 -16.95
C LEU A 197 -6.20 16.79 -15.92
N TYR A 198 -6.77 17.67 -15.08
CA TYR A 198 -7.63 17.27 -13.97
C TYR A 198 -9.13 17.30 -14.27
N ARG A 199 -9.57 17.92 -15.38
CA ARG A 199 -11.00 18.06 -15.74
C ARG A 199 -11.82 16.78 -15.60
N GLU A 200 -11.37 15.69 -16.22
CA GLU A 200 -12.13 14.43 -16.16
C GLU A 200 -12.17 13.84 -14.75
N ARG A 201 -11.07 13.99 -14.00
CA ARG A 201 -10.97 13.52 -12.63
C ARG A 201 -11.92 14.30 -11.73
N GLU A 202 -11.95 15.62 -11.87
CA GLU A 202 -12.85 16.50 -11.14
C GLU A 202 -14.29 16.05 -11.36
N VAL A 203 -14.73 15.94 -12.61
CA VAL A 203 -16.11 15.54 -12.94
C VAL A 203 -16.45 14.12 -12.47
N LYS A 204 -15.67 13.11 -12.87
CA LYS A 204 -15.98 11.70 -12.59
C LYS A 204 -15.78 11.34 -11.13
N GLY A 205 -14.73 11.89 -10.52
CA GLY A 205 -14.42 11.69 -9.11
C GLY A 205 -15.44 12.36 -8.20
N TRP A 206 -15.85 13.59 -8.51
CA TRP A 206 -16.89 14.30 -7.77
C TRP A 206 -18.23 13.57 -7.84
N ALA A 207 -18.69 13.26 -9.07
CA ALA A 207 -19.96 12.55 -9.27
C ALA A 207 -20.01 11.22 -8.49
N ARG A 208 -18.89 10.51 -8.43
CA ARG A 208 -18.77 9.25 -7.68
C ARG A 208 -18.95 9.43 -6.18
N TYR A 209 -18.34 10.44 -5.56
CA TYR A 209 -18.52 10.66 -4.12
C TYR A 209 -19.92 11.20 -3.80
N MET A 210 -20.45 12.08 -4.65
CA MET A 210 -21.80 12.62 -4.52
C MET A 210 -22.91 11.58 -4.77
N ALA A 211 -22.61 10.44 -5.39
CA ALA A 211 -23.55 9.34 -5.58
C ALA A 211 -23.85 8.57 -4.28
N HIS A 212 -23.07 8.76 -3.22
CA HIS A 212 -23.31 8.14 -1.90
C HIS A 212 -24.11 9.10 -1.01
N PRO A 213 -25.39 8.82 -0.67
CA PRO A 213 -26.27 9.79 -0.01
C PRO A 213 -25.73 10.33 1.32
N GLU A 214 -25.19 9.45 2.17
CA GLU A 214 -24.63 9.85 3.48
C GLU A 214 -23.38 10.73 3.34
N LEU A 215 -22.50 10.39 2.39
CA LEU A 215 -21.30 11.18 2.14
C LEU A 215 -21.66 12.53 1.51
N ARG A 216 -22.62 12.54 0.58
CA ARG A 216 -23.15 13.76 -0.05
C ARG A 216 -23.68 14.74 0.99
N ALA A 217 -24.49 14.28 1.94
CA ALA A 217 -25.02 15.14 3.00
C ALA A 217 -23.89 15.81 3.82
N ARG A 218 -22.85 15.05 4.16
CA ARG A 218 -21.68 15.56 4.89
C ARG A 218 -20.85 16.56 4.07
N ILE A 219 -20.71 16.31 2.77
CA ILE A 219 -20.02 17.20 1.82
C ILE A 219 -20.77 18.53 1.73
N GLU A 220 -22.09 18.49 1.53
CA GLU A 220 -22.95 19.67 1.42
C GLU A 220 -22.97 20.48 2.73
N GLU A 221 -23.10 19.82 3.89
CA GLU A 221 -23.01 20.46 5.22
C GLU A 221 -21.63 21.10 5.47
N GLY A 222 -20.57 20.47 4.97
CA GLY A 222 -19.21 20.97 5.06
C GLY A 222 -18.89 22.12 4.11
N GLY A 223 -19.81 22.53 3.24
CA GLY A 223 -19.59 23.60 2.26
C GLY A 223 -18.54 23.25 1.21
N ILE A 224 -18.30 21.96 0.96
CA ILE A 224 -17.28 21.48 0.01
C ILE A 224 -17.88 21.52 -1.39
N THR A 225 -17.20 22.21 -2.32
CA THR A 225 -17.73 22.52 -3.65
C THR A 225 -17.00 21.81 -4.79
N SER A 226 -15.85 21.21 -4.51
CA SER A 226 -15.01 20.51 -5.50
C SER A 226 -14.44 19.21 -4.94
N LEU A 227 -14.01 18.33 -5.84
CA LEU A 227 -13.28 17.12 -5.50
C LEU A 227 -11.92 17.45 -4.87
N ALA A 228 -11.27 18.52 -5.33
CA ALA A 228 -10.03 19.00 -4.75
C ALA A 228 -10.19 19.36 -3.27
N GLU A 229 -11.20 20.18 -2.93
CA GLU A 229 -11.54 20.51 -1.53
C GLU A 229 -11.92 19.27 -0.73
N PHE A 230 -12.67 18.33 -1.32
CA PHE A 230 -13.05 17.10 -0.65
C PHE A 230 -11.84 16.27 -0.24
N TYR A 231 -10.82 16.17 -1.11
CA TYR A 231 -9.64 15.37 -0.81
C TYR A 231 -8.89 15.85 0.42
N THR A 232 -8.80 17.17 0.66
CA THR A 232 -8.14 17.74 1.83
C THR A 232 -9.10 18.09 2.97
N SER A 233 -10.35 17.65 2.89
CA SER A 233 -11.33 17.89 3.94
C SER A 233 -11.15 16.95 5.12
N ARG A 234 -11.77 17.31 6.25
CA ARG A 234 -11.93 16.46 7.45
C ARG A 234 -12.54 15.07 7.23
N PHE A 235 -13.05 14.81 6.02
CA PHE A 235 -13.71 13.56 5.67
C PHE A 235 -12.82 12.61 4.87
N LYS A 236 -11.64 13.05 4.39
CA LYS A 236 -10.82 12.23 3.49
C LYS A 236 -9.33 12.19 3.83
N TYR A 237 -8.58 13.25 3.56
CA TYR A 237 -7.14 13.36 3.88
C TYR A 237 -6.91 14.68 4.61
N ASP A 238 -7.39 14.72 5.84
CA ASP A 238 -7.31 15.90 6.69
C ASP A 238 -5.84 16.25 7.02
N PRO A 239 -5.34 17.42 6.62
CA PRO A 239 -3.99 17.86 6.96
C PRO A 239 -3.73 17.91 8.47
N ASP A 240 -4.75 18.26 9.27
CA ASP A 240 -4.65 18.37 10.72
C ASP A 240 -4.49 17.00 11.40
N VAL A 241 -4.84 15.93 10.68
CA VAL A 241 -4.60 14.53 11.10
C VAL A 241 -3.31 13.98 10.51
N HIS A 242 -3.06 14.23 9.23
CA HIS A 242 -1.91 13.67 8.50
C HIS A 242 -0.57 14.23 8.99
N VAL A 243 -0.49 15.51 9.34
CA VAL A 243 0.77 16.13 9.81
C VAL A 243 1.25 15.50 11.13
N PRO A 244 0.40 15.39 12.19
CA PRO A 244 0.77 14.66 13.41
C PRO A 244 1.14 13.19 13.15
N GLN A 245 0.37 12.46 12.33
CA GLN A 245 0.67 11.06 11.99
C GLN A 245 2.03 10.92 11.30
N SER A 246 2.43 11.89 10.46
CA SER A 246 3.75 11.88 9.84
C SER A 246 4.87 12.05 10.88
N ALA A 247 4.66 12.85 11.93
CA ALA A 247 5.63 13.00 13.01
C ALA A 247 5.74 11.71 13.85
N GLU A 248 4.62 11.04 14.12
CA GLU A 248 4.60 9.73 14.80
C GLU A 248 5.34 8.65 13.98
N LEU A 249 5.14 8.62 12.66
CA LEU A 249 5.86 7.75 11.74
C LEU A 249 7.38 7.98 11.84
N GLN A 250 7.81 9.26 11.81
CA GLN A 250 9.21 9.62 11.94
C GLN A 250 9.79 9.17 13.28
N ALA A 251 9.07 9.41 14.38
CA ALA A 251 9.49 8.96 15.70
C ALA A 251 9.63 7.43 15.77
N PHE A 252 8.69 6.69 15.17
CA PHE A 252 8.75 5.24 15.14
C PHE A 252 9.91 4.72 14.28
N LEU A 253 10.21 5.34 13.14
CA LEU A 253 11.39 4.99 12.35
C LEU A 253 12.69 5.23 13.13
N ALA A 254 12.77 6.27 13.96
CA ALA A 254 13.91 6.50 14.85
C ALA A 254 14.05 5.40 15.91
N GLU A 255 12.93 4.98 16.52
CA GLU A 255 12.91 3.86 17.47
C GLU A 255 13.41 2.57 16.85
N LYS A 256 12.97 2.26 15.61
CA LYS A 256 13.36 1.05 14.86
C LYS A 256 14.75 1.14 14.23
N GLY A 257 15.50 2.20 14.52
CA GLY A 257 16.89 2.38 14.12
C GLY A 257 17.07 2.92 12.71
N PHE A 258 16.03 3.43 12.04
CA PHE A 258 16.15 4.03 10.71
C PHE A 258 16.45 5.52 10.72
N LEU A 259 16.34 6.19 11.86
CA LEU A 259 16.69 7.60 12.02
C LEU A 259 17.57 7.78 13.27
N PRO A 260 18.39 8.84 13.31
CA PRO A 260 19.06 9.23 14.55
C PRO A 260 18.02 9.42 15.67
N ARG A 261 18.32 8.90 16.86
CA ARG A 261 17.55 9.28 18.06
C ARG A 261 17.94 10.73 18.38
N GLY A 262 16.94 11.62 18.38
CA GLY A 262 17.10 13.04 18.68
C GLY A 262 17.58 13.28 20.11
#